data_AF-A0A2W7U1U8-F1
#
_entry.id   AF-A0A2W7U1U8-F1
#
_cell.length_a   1.000
_cell.length_b   1.000
_cell.length_c   1.000
_cell.angle_alpha   90.00
_cell.angle_beta   90.00
_cell.angle_gamma   90.00
#
_symmetry.space_group_name_H-M   'P 1'
#
loop_
_entity.id
_entity.type
_entity.pdbx_description
1 polymer ?
#
loop_
_entity_poly.entity_id
_entity_poly.type
_entity_poly.pdbx_seq_one_letter_code
_entity_poly.pdbx_strand_id
1 'polypeptide(L)'
;MNRKWSNLFEFFKSTLAINFAVSFFVFLFGGLIAFNYSVLTFGFALSLFFKEVNAKNEYVFYFNNTISKIQLWVYSWFFTFVFLAICSFVFNLIRKLF
;
A
#
# COMPACT_ATOMS: atom_id res chain seq x y z
N MET A 1 6.62 0.46 -20.67
CA MET A 1 6.24 -0.35 -19.50
C MET A 1 5.04 -1.22 -19.89
N ASN A 2 5.04 -2.52 -19.60
CA ASN A 2 3.92 -3.40 -19.96
C ASN A 2 2.63 -2.93 -19.24
N ARG A 3 1.50 -2.85 -19.97
CA ARG A 3 0.23 -2.28 -19.49
C ARG A 3 -0.24 -2.91 -18.17
N LYS A 4 0.00 -4.22 -18.01
CA LYS A 4 -0.31 -4.95 -16.78
C LYS A 4 0.41 -4.38 -15.54
N TRP A 5 1.73 -4.17 -15.64
CA TRP A 5 2.53 -3.63 -14.53
C TRP A 5 2.14 -2.19 -14.19
N SER A 6 1.79 -1.39 -15.20
CA SER A 6 1.24 -0.04 -14.98
C SER A 6 -0.05 -0.09 -14.16
N ASN A 7 -0.98 -0.96 -14.54
CA ASN A 7 -2.26 -1.11 -13.84
C ASN A 7 -2.09 -1.61 -12.39
N LEU A 8 -1.18 -2.57 -12.17
CA LEU A 8 -0.85 -3.05 -10.82
C LEU A 8 -0.26 -1.93 -9.96
N PHE A 9 0.63 -1.11 -10.53
CA PHE A 9 1.25 0.01 -9.83
C PHE A 9 0.26 1.16 -9.55
N GLU A 10 -0.64 1.45 -10.48
CA GLU A 10 -1.75 2.41 -10.26
C GLU A 10 -2.65 1.97 -9.11
N PHE A 11 -3.02 0.69 -9.07
CA PHE A 11 -3.79 0.14 -7.96
C PHE A 11 -3.05 0.31 -6.63
N PHE A 12 -1.76 0.02 -6.58
CA PHE A 12 -0.94 0.26 -5.39
C PHE A 12 -0.95 1.72 -4.95
N LYS A 13 -0.66 2.68 -5.85
CA LYS A 13 -0.65 4.11 -5.53
C LYS A 13 -1.96 4.57 -4.87
N SER A 14 -3.08 4.09 -5.39
CA SER A 14 -4.40 4.45 -4.85
C SER A 14 -4.70 3.85 -3.46
N THR A 15 -3.92 2.87 -2.98
CA THR A 15 -4.02 2.37 -1.59
C THR A 15 -3.18 3.16 -0.58
N LEU A 16 -2.17 3.91 -1.06
CA LEU A 16 -1.19 4.56 -0.19
C LEU A 16 -1.80 5.58 0.77
N ALA A 17 -2.65 6.48 0.27
CA ALA A 17 -3.17 7.58 1.08
C ALA A 17 -3.91 7.09 2.33
N ILE A 18 -4.79 6.10 2.16
CA ILE A 18 -5.56 5.52 3.27
C ILE A 18 -4.66 4.68 4.18
N ASN A 19 -3.78 3.87 3.60
CA ASN A 19 -2.84 3.06 4.37
C ASN A 19 -2.00 3.95 5.29
N PHE A 20 -1.38 5.00 4.75
CA PHE A 20 -0.58 5.95 5.52
C PHE A 20 -1.40 6.75 6.54
N ALA A 21 -2.60 7.21 6.19
CA ALA A 21 -3.45 7.94 7.15
C ALA A 21 -3.79 7.09 8.38
N VAL A 22 -4.20 5.83 8.15
CA VAL A 22 -4.56 4.88 9.21
C VAL A 22 -3.32 4.47 10.01
N SER A 23 -2.22 4.14 9.33
CA SER A 23 -0.99 3.77 10.02
C SER A 23 -0.38 4.93 10.79
N PHE A 24 -0.49 6.16 10.30
CA PHE A 24 -0.07 7.35 11.03
C PHE A 24 -0.86 7.53 12.34
N PHE A 25 -2.14 7.18 12.36
CA PHE A 25 -2.89 7.16 13.62
C PHE A 25 -2.30 6.15 14.61
N VAL A 26 -1.92 4.96 14.15
CA VAL A 26 -1.24 3.94 14.99
C VAL A 26 0.13 4.45 15.48
N PHE A 27 0.87 5.18 14.64
CA PHE A 27 2.15 5.78 14.99
C PHE A 27 2.05 6.70 16.22
N LEU A 28 0.99 7.50 16.34
CA LEU A 28 0.81 8.47 17.43
C LEU A 28 0.81 7.80 18.82
N PHE A 29 0.40 6.53 18.91
CA PHE A 29 0.29 5.80 20.18
C PHE A 29 1.33 4.68 20.34
N GLY A 30 1.77 4.07 19.24
CA GLY A 30 2.66 2.90 19.25
C GLY A 30 4.07 3.15 18.71
N GLY A 31 4.36 4.35 18.23
CA GLY A 31 5.67 4.72 17.67
C GLY A 31 6.00 4.03 16.34
N LEU A 32 7.27 4.12 15.94
CA LEU A 32 7.75 3.73 14.60
C LEU A 32 7.61 2.22 14.32
N ILE A 33 7.78 1.37 15.34
CA ILE A 33 7.65 -0.08 15.18
C ILE A 33 6.19 -0.43 14.88
N ALA A 34 5.24 0.07 15.67
CA ALA A 34 3.82 -0.16 15.45
C ALA A 34 3.34 0.42 14.11
N PHE A 35 3.88 1.56 13.70
CA PHE A 35 3.64 2.15 12.39
C PHE A 35 4.02 1.19 11.26
N ASN A 36 5.25 0.66 11.27
CA ASN A 36 5.73 -0.24 10.22
C ASN A 36 4.86 -1.51 10.11
N TYR A 37 4.50 -2.10 11.25
CA TYR A 37 3.57 -3.24 11.25
C TYR A 37 2.20 -2.86 10.72
N SER A 38 1.67 -1.70 11.11
CA SER A 38 0.38 -1.21 10.64
C SER A 38 0.37 -1.02 9.12
N VAL A 39 1.43 -0.43 8.54
CA VAL A 39 1.53 -0.19 7.09
C VAL A 39 1.45 -1.50 6.30
N LEU A 40 2.03 -2.59 6.80
CA LEU A 40 2.02 -3.90 6.14
C LEU A 40 0.75 -4.71 6.41
N THR A 41 0.00 -4.38 7.46
CA THR A 41 -1.14 -5.18 7.93
C THR A 41 -2.40 -4.34 8.04
N PHE A 42 -2.66 -3.71 9.18
CA PHE A 42 -3.91 -3.03 9.50
C PHE A 42 -4.24 -1.89 8.53
N GLY A 43 -3.29 -0.98 8.29
CA GLY A 43 -3.46 0.12 7.33
C GLY A 43 -3.69 -0.38 5.91
N PHE A 44 -2.94 -1.41 5.50
CA PHE A 44 -3.13 -2.04 4.19
C PHE A 44 -4.51 -2.69 4.06
N ALA A 45 -4.93 -3.48 5.05
CA ALA A 45 -6.24 -4.12 5.07
C ALA A 45 -7.38 -3.09 5.03
N LEU A 46 -7.27 -1.99 5.79
CA LEU A 46 -8.27 -0.93 5.78
C LEU A 46 -8.31 -0.20 4.43
N SER A 47 -7.17 -0.01 3.78
CA SER A 47 -7.11 0.58 2.43
C SER A 47 -7.82 -0.29 1.39
N LEU A 48 -7.66 -1.62 1.47
CA LEU A 48 -8.40 -2.55 0.62
C LEU A 48 -9.89 -2.52 0.94
N PHE A 49 -10.27 -2.55 2.22
CA PHE A 49 -11.66 -2.46 2.64
C PHE A 49 -12.35 -1.19 2.13
N PHE A 50 -11.68 -0.04 2.21
CA PHE A 50 -12.22 1.20 1.70
C PHE A 50 -12.45 1.15 0.18
N LYS A 51 -11.56 0.50 -0.58
CA LYS A 51 -11.76 0.25 -2.01
C LYS A 51 -12.92 -0.70 -2.28
N GLU A 52 -13.10 -1.75 -1.48
CA GLU A 52 -14.23 -2.66 -1.60
C GLU A 52 -15.58 -1.96 -1.45
N VAL A 53 -15.65 -0.98 -0.55
CA VAL A 53 -16.87 -0.23 -0.28
C VAL A 53 -17.11 0.84 -1.35
N ASN A 54 -16.08 1.61 -1.71
CA ASN A 54 -16.25 2.85 -2.49
C ASN A 54 -15.92 2.72 -3.98
N ALA A 55 -15.16 1.70 -4.39
CA ALA A 55 -14.55 1.64 -5.71
C ALA A 55 -14.76 0.30 -6.44
N LYS A 56 -15.93 -0.34 -6.27
CA LYS A 56 -16.27 -1.63 -6.91
C LYS A 56 -16.07 -1.61 -8.43
N ASN A 57 -16.37 -0.48 -9.07
CA ASN A 57 -16.23 -0.30 -10.52
C ASN A 57 -14.76 -0.38 -10.97
N GLU A 58 -13.79 -0.02 -10.13
CA GLU A 58 -12.37 -0.15 -10.46
C GLU A 58 -11.96 -1.62 -10.62
N TYR A 59 -12.48 -2.51 -9.77
CA TYR A 59 -12.17 -3.94 -9.88
C TYR A 59 -12.67 -4.54 -11.20
N VAL A 60 -13.80 -4.06 -11.73
CA VAL A 60 -14.31 -4.45 -13.06
C VAL A 60 -13.35 -3.98 -14.16
N PHE A 61 -12.83 -2.75 -14.06
CA PHE A 61 -11.83 -2.25 -15.00
C PHE A 61 -10.56 -3.13 -15.02
N TYR A 62 -10.03 -3.51 -13.87
CA TYR A 62 -8.84 -4.37 -13.80
C TYR A 62 -9.11 -5.80 -14.28
N PHE A 63 -10.30 -6.34 -13.99
CA PHE A 63 -10.71 -7.64 -14.48
C PHE A 63 -10.80 -7.69 -16.00
N ASN A 64 -11.36 -6.65 -16.63
CA ASN A 64 -11.39 -6.49 -18.09
C ASN A 64 -9.99 -6.37 -18.71
N ASN A 65 -8.98 -6.01 -17.90
CA ASN A 65 -7.58 -6.01 -18.27
C ASN A 65 -6.84 -7.31 -17.89
N THR A 66 -7.56 -8.41 -17.65
CA THR A 66 -7.04 -9.74 -17.30
C THR A 66 -6.24 -9.79 -16.00
N ILE A 67 -6.51 -8.86 -15.07
CA ILE A 67 -5.91 -8.85 -13.74
C ILE A 67 -6.96 -9.27 -12.73
N SER A 68 -6.70 -10.36 -12.02
CA SER A 68 -7.63 -10.81 -10.98
C SER A 68 -7.52 -9.93 -9.74
N LYS A 69 -8.60 -9.90 -8.95
CA LYS A 69 -8.64 -9.18 -7.67
C LYS A 69 -7.52 -9.60 -6.70
N ILE A 70 -7.30 -10.90 -6.58
CA ILE A 70 -6.24 -11.46 -5.72
C ILE A 70 -4.86 -11.02 -6.22
N GLN A 71 -4.64 -10.95 -7.53
CA GLN A 71 -3.39 -10.40 -8.07
C GLN A 71 -3.21 -8.93 -7.64
N LEU A 72 -4.24 -8.08 -7.77
CA LEU A 72 -4.15 -6.69 -7.32
C LEU A 72 -3.75 -6.59 -5.84
N TRP A 73 -4.38 -7.38 -4.98
CA TRP A 73 -4.09 -7.39 -3.55
C TRP A 73 -2.66 -7.83 -3.24
N VAL A 74 -2.23 -8.96 -3.80
CA VAL A 74 -0.89 -9.52 -3.55
C VAL A 74 0.21 -8.61 -4.09
N TYR A 75 0.07 -8.11 -5.32
CA TYR A 75 1.05 -7.18 -5.89
C TYR A 75 1.07 -5.83 -5.17
N SER A 76 -0.09 -5.32 -4.75
CA SER A 76 -0.16 -4.08 -3.97
C SER A 76 0.51 -4.23 -2.60
N TRP A 77 0.30 -5.38 -1.94
CA TRP A 77 0.98 -5.68 -0.69
C TRP A 77 2.50 -5.78 -0.90
N PHE A 78 2.95 -6.45 -1.95
CA PHE A 78 4.38 -6.54 -2.28
C PHE A 78 4.99 -5.16 -2.56
N PHE A 79 4.31 -4.30 -3.33
CA PHE A 79 4.76 -2.92 -3.55
C PHE A 79 4.77 -2.10 -2.25
N THR A 80 3.80 -2.31 -1.36
CA THR A 80 3.78 -1.68 -0.03
C THR A 80 4.98 -2.11 0.81
N PHE A 81 5.32 -3.39 0.79
CA PHE A 81 6.51 -3.91 1.47
C PHE A 81 7.80 -3.29 0.93
N VAL A 82 7.99 -3.30 -0.39
CA VAL A 82 9.16 -2.70 -1.04
C VAL A 82 9.23 -1.20 -0.74
N PHE A 83 8.09 -0.49 -0.82
CA PHE A 83 8.03 0.93 -0.49
C PHE A 83 8.43 1.22 0.95
N LEU A 84 7.90 0.45 1.92
CA LEU A 84 8.24 0.61 3.32
C LEU A 84 9.72 0.30 3.59
N ALA A 85 10.29 -0.71 2.93
CA ALA A 85 11.71 -1.04 3.04
C ALA A 85 12.59 0.11 2.53
N ILE A 86 12.24 0.70 1.38
CA ILE A 86 12.92 1.89 0.82
C ILE A 86 12.81 3.07 1.79
N CYS A 87 11.61 3.39 2.27
CA CYS A 87 11.40 4.47 3.24
C CYS A 87 12.21 4.26 4.52
N SER A 88 12.22 3.03 5.05
CA SER A 88 13.01 2.67 6.24
C SER A 88 14.51 2.80 6.00
N PHE A 89 14.99 2.38 4.82
CA PHE A 89 16.38 2.53 4.45
C PHE A 89 16.79 4.00 4.35
N VAL A 90 16.00 4.81 3.65
CA VAL A 90 16.24 6.25 3.50
C VAL A 90 16.21 6.96 4.86
N PHE A 91 15.24 6.64 5.71
CA PHE A 91 15.13 7.21 7.06
C PHE A 91 16.37 6.91 7.91
N ASN A 92 16.85 5.66 7.91
CA ASN A 92 18.05 5.27 8.65
C ASN A 92 19.32 5.90 8.07
N LEU A 93 19.40 6.06 6.74
CA LEU A 93 20.51 6.73 6.09
C LEU A 93 20.58 8.21 6.50
N ILE A 94 19.44 8.91 6.48
CA ILE A 94 19.36 10.32 6.90
C ILE A 94 19.79 10.46 8.37
N ARG A 95 19.25 9.62 9.27
CA ARG A 95 19.60 9.63 10.71
C ARG A 95 21.09 9.32 10.98
N LYS A 96 21.78 8.66 10.05
CA LYS A 96 23.21 8.38 10.18
C LYS A 96 24.08 9.52 9.66
N LEU A 97 23.57 10.29 8.70
CA LEU A 97 24.31 11.38 8.05
C LEU A 97 24.17 12.73 8.77
N PHE A 98 23.05 12.94 9.46
CA PHE A 98 22.72 14.16 10.20
C PHE A 98 22.40 13.82 11.66
#